data_AF-A0A0C2CM62-F1
#
_entry.id   AF-A0A0C2CM62-F1
#
_cell.length_a   1.000
_cell.length_b   1.000
_cell.length_c   1.000
_cell.angle_alpha   90.00
_cell.angle_beta   90.00
_cell.angle_gamma   90.00
#
_symmetry.space_group_name_H-M   'P 1'
#
loop_
_entity.id
_entity.type
_entity.pdbx_description
1 polymer ?
#
loop_
_entity_poly.entity_id
_entity_poly.type
_entity_poly.pdbx_seq_one_letter_code
_entity_poly.pdbx_strand_id
1 'polypeptide(L)'
;MIETETPISESTTTIDGLKIGYCKYGRGPNPVLCICGAVGSYKKDWPSSILQHFDPELVTIVCIDPPGYGTSRPPDRVQEVNRCMKDAGFCLKLMEASSD
;
A
#
# COMPACT_ATOMS: atom_id res chain seq x y z
N MET A 1 -1.04 -23.00 -21.66
CA MET A 1 -0.38 -22.44 -20.46
C MET A 1 -1.38 -21.45 -19.89
N ILE A 2 -1.90 -21.71 -18.69
CA ILE A 2 -2.78 -20.75 -18.02
C ILE A 2 -1.82 -19.76 -17.36
N GLU A 3 -1.79 -18.52 -17.82
CA GLU A 3 -1.11 -17.45 -17.11
C GLU A 3 -1.79 -17.33 -15.74
N THR A 4 -1.13 -17.82 -14.70
CA THR A 4 -1.58 -17.61 -13.33
C THR A 4 -1.38 -16.13 -13.05
N GLU A 5 -2.47 -15.36 -13.10
CA GLU A 5 -2.49 -13.96 -12.70
C GLU A 5 -1.80 -13.84 -11.35
N THR A 6 -0.78 -12.99 -11.26
CA THR A 6 -0.01 -12.84 -10.04
C THR A 6 -0.94 -12.20 -9.00
N PRO A 7 -1.11 -12.77 -7.80
CA PRO A 7 -2.06 -12.25 -6.81
C PRO A 7 -1.64 -10.88 -6.27
N ILE A 8 -0.50 -10.32 -6.71
CA ILE A 8 -0.03 -8.99 -6.38
C ILE A 8 -0.12 -8.06 -7.58
N SER A 9 -0.66 -6.87 -7.38
CA SER A 9 -0.63 -5.77 -8.34
C SER A 9 -0.04 -4.51 -7.71
N GLU A 10 0.74 -3.76 -8.48
CA GLU A 10 1.31 -2.46 -8.07
C GLU A 10 0.56 -1.36 -8.82
N SER A 11 0.19 -0.28 -8.13
CA SER A 11 -0.53 0.84 -8.74
C SER A 11 -0.23 2.15 -8.01
N THR A 12 -0.67 3.25 -8.60
CA THR A 12 -0.62 4.58 -8.00
C THR A 12 -1.97 5.24 -8.08
N THR A 13 -2.32 6.04 -7.08
CA THR A 13 -3.52 6.88 -7.07
C THR A 13 -3.17 8.31 -6.65
N THR A 14 -4.10 9.24 -6.85
CA THR A 14 -3.96 10.63 -6.41
C THR A 14 -4.80 10.86 -5.16
N ILE A 15 -4.16 11.24 -4.05
CA ILE A 15 -4.82 11.59 -2.78
C ILE A 15 -4.31 12.97 -2.37
N ASP A 16 -5.21 13.92 -2.16
CA ASP A 16 -4.89 15.31 -1.80
C ASP A 16 -3.84 15.96 -2.72
N GLY A 17 -3.92 15.65 -4.02
CA GLY A 17 -2.98 16.16 -5.04
C GLY A 17 -1.59 15.50 -5.03
N LEU A 18 -1.36 14.49 -4.18
CA LEU A 18 -0.12 13.72 -4.15
C LEU A 18 -0.29 12.36 -4.80
N LYS A 19 0.75 11.92 -5.52
CA LYS A 19 0.83 10.57 -6.07
C LYS A 19 1.18 9.59 -4.94
N ILE A 20 0.28 8.66 -4.66
CA ILE A 20 0.43 7.62 -3.65
C ILE A 20 0.58 6.27 -4.35
N GLY A 21 1.75 5.66 -4.21
CA GLY A 21 2.01 4.29 -4.62
C GLY A 21 1.59 3.28 -3.57
N TYR A 22 1.10 2.13 -4.05
CA TYR A 22 0.69 1.02 -3.22
C TYR A 22 0.78 -0.29 -3.99
N CYS A 23 0.77 -1.41 -3.27
CA CYS A 23 0.46 -2.70 -3.86
C CYS A 23 -0.79 -3.31 -3.22
N LYS A 24 -1.51 -4.12 -4.00
CA LYS A 24 -2.65 -4.91 -3.55
C LYS A 24 -2.31 -6.39 -3.70
N TYR A 25 -2.61 -7.19 -2.69
CA TYR A 25 -2.49 -8.65 -2.74
C TYR A 25 -3.81 -9.31 -2.39
N GLY A 26 -4.23 -10.29 -3.18
CA GLY A 26 -5.46 -11.04 -2.97
C GLY A 26 -6.73 -10.27 -3.35
N ARG A 27 -7.86 -10.96 -3.21
CA ARG A 27 -9.21 -10.51 -3.60
C ARG A 27 -10.28 -10.97 -2.60
N GLY A 28 -9.85 -11.50 -1.44
CA GLY A 28 -10.77 -11.98 -0.42
C GLY A 28 -11.51 -10.85 0.31
N PRO A 29 -12.59 -11.18 1.03
CA PRO A 29 -13.49 -10.19 1.61
C PRO A 29 -12.93 -9.48 2.87
N ASN A 30 -11.76 -9.90 3.39
CA ASN A 30 -11.17 -9.33 4.59
C ASN A 30 -10.08 -8.30 4.24
N PRO A 31 -10.37 -6.99 4.31
CA PRO A 31 -9.37 -5.96 4.01
C PRO A 31 -8.32 -5.86 5.12
N VAL A 32 -7.05 -5.75 4.73
CA VAL A 32 -5.90 -5.55 5.61
C VAL A 32 -5.07 -4.40 5.08
N LEU A 33 -4.80 -3.39 5.91
CA LEU A 33 -3.89 -2.30 5.57
C LEU A 33 -2.50 -2.55 6.17
N CYS A 34 -1.49 -2.51 5.32
CA CYS A 34 -0.08 -2.67 5.68
C CYS A 34 0.65 -1.33 5.55
N ILE A 35 1.10 -0.78 6.68
CA ILE A 35 1.78 0.52 6.76
C ILE A 35 3.29 0.27 6.91
N CYS A 36 4.08 0.94 6.08
CA CYS A 36 5.53 0.83 6.14
C CYS A 36 6.13 1.49 7.39
N GLY A 37 7.29 0.97 7.82
CA GLY A 37 8.07 1.52 8.93
C GLY A 37 8.85 2.78 8.55
N ALA A 38 9.77 3.20 9.45
CA ALA A 38 10.63 4.34 9.19
C ALA A 38 11.54 4.10 7.98
N VAL A 39 11.48 5.00 6.98
CA VAL A 39 12.23 4.91 5.71
C VAL A 39 11.85 3.65 4.88
N GLY A 40 10.67 3.08 5.16
CA GLY A 40 10.16 1.90 4.50
C GLY A 40 9.57 2.18 3.12
N SER A 41 9.15 1.09 2.47
CA SER A 41 8.33 1.09 1.25
C SER A 41 7.66 -0.27 1.11
N TYR A 42 6.49 -0.36 0.46
CA TYR A 42 5.74 -1.61 0.39
C TYR A 42 6.59 -2.76 -0.17
N LYS A 43 7.47 -2.46 -1.13
CA LYS A 43 8.32 -3.45 -1.79
C LYS A 43 9.38 -4.08 -0.88
N LYS A 44 9.82 -3.35 0.16
CA LYS A 44 10.82 -3.81 1.12
C LYS A 44 10.18 -4.40 2.37
N ASP A 45 9.13 -3.74 2.86
CA ASP A 45 8.49 -4.08 4.13
C ASP A 45 7.49 -5.22 3.95
N TRP A 46 6.87 -5.32 2.77
CA TRP A 46 5.83 -6.31 2.42
C TRP A 46 6.11 -6.99 1.07
N PRO A 47 7.28 -7.63 0.89
CA PRO A 47 7.62 -8.33 -0.35
C PRO A 47 6.68 -9.52 -0.61
N SER A 48 6.62 -9.96 -1.87
CA SER A 48 5.79 -11.12 -2.26
C SER A 48 6.11 -12.38 -1.45
N SER A 49 7.36 -12.55 -1.01
CA SER A 49 7.78 -13.65 -0.15
C SER A 49 7.07 -13.69 1.20
N ILE A 50 6.59 -12.54 1.71
CA ILE A 50 5.75 -12.45 2.91
C ILE A 50 4.27 -12.59 2.53
N LEU A 51 3.81 -11.84 1.51
CA LEU A 51 2.40 -11.77 1.15
C LEU A 51 1.83 -13.13 0.69
N GLN A 52 2.64 -13.96 0.03
CA GLN A 52 2.22 -15.29 -0.43
C GLN A 52 1.90 -16.29 0.70
N HIS A 53 2.18 -15.96 1.97
CA HIS A 53 1.79 -16.79 3.10
C HIS A 53 0.32 -16.60 3.52
N PHE A 54 -0.36 -15.61 2.95
CA PHE A 54 -1.79 -15.40 3.17
C PHE A 54 -2.60 -16.05 2.04
N ASP A 55 -3.81 -16.53 2.36
CA ASP A 55 -4.72 -17.04 1.35
C ASP A 55 -5.33 -15.85 0.56
N PRO A 56 -5.06 -15.74 -0.76
CA PRO A 56 -5.52 -14.60 -1.56
C PRO A 56 -7.05 -14.55 -1.73
N GLU A 57 -7.77 -15.64 -1.45
CA GLU A 57 -9.24 -15.67 -1.50
C GLU A 57 -9.87 -15.32 -0.13
N LEU A 58 -9.07 -15.28 0.95
CA LEU A 58 -9.53 -14.83 2.27
C LEU A 58 -9.25 -13.35 2.51
N VAL A 59 -8.11 -12.82 2.06
CA VAL A 59 -7.69 -11.45 2.35
C VAL A 59 -7.58 -10.58 1.10
N THR A 60 -7.78 -9.28 1.29
CA THR A 60 -7.33 -8.23 0.39
C THR A 60 -6.35 -7.35 1.17
N ILE A 61 -5.06 -7.51 0.93
CA ILE A 61 -4.00 -6.75 1.59
C ILE A 61 -3.64 -5.54 0.72
N VAL A 62 -3.68 -4.34 1.28
CA VAL A 62 -3.24 -3.10 0.63
C VAL A 62 -2.01 -2.58 1.39
N CYS A 63 -0.88 -2.46 0.70
CA CYS A 63 0.36 -1.96 1.28
C CYS A 63 0.69 -0.58 0.72
N ILE A 64 0.73 0.45 1.57
CA ILE A 64 0.90 1.83 1.15
C ILE A 64 2.36 2.30 1.27
N ASP A 65 2.82 3.09 0.29
CA ASP A 65 3.95 4.00 0.45
C ASP A 65 3.42 5.37 0.92
N PRO A 66 3.68 5.83 2.16
CA PRO A 66 3.30 7.18 2.58
C PRO A 66 3.96 8.28 1.72
N PRO A 67 3.45 9.52 1.70
CA PRO A 67 4.07 10.62 0.95
C PRO A 67 5.56 10.75 1.21
N GLY A 68 6.37 10.71 0.14
CA GLY A 68 7.84 10.76 0.19
C GLY A 68 8.55 9.43 0.43
N TYR A 69 7.82 8.33 0.59
CA TYR A 69 8.36 6.97 0.65
C TYR A 69 8.20 6.23 -0.68
N GLY A 70 9.05 5.22 -0.88
CA GLY A 70 9.03 4.35 -2.07
C GLY A 70 8.74 5.07 -3.38
N THR A 71 7.61 4.70 -3.98
CA THR A 71 7.09 5.20 -5.26
C THR A 71 6.16 6.41 -5.12
N SER A 72 5.78 6.78 -3.89
CA SER A 72 5.03 8.01 -3.53
C SER A 72 5.90 9.25 -3.56
N ARG A 73 6.67 9.40 -4.65
CA ARG A 73 7.57 10.51 -4.94
C ARG A 73 7.30 11.07 -6.33
N PRO A 74 7.37 12.39 -6.53
CA PRO A 74 7.53 13.46 -5.51
C PRO A 74 6.31 13.58 -4.57
N PRO A 75 6.41 14.28 -3.41
CA PRO A 75 7.56 15.05 -2.90
C PRO A 75 8.61 14.18 -2.19
N ASP A 76 9.71 14.78 -1.74
CA ASP A 76 10.61 14.13 -0.77
C ASP A 76 9.95 14.05 0.61
N ARG A 77 10.35 13.06 1.42
CA ARG A 77 9.79 12.87 2.76
C ARG A 77 10.13 14.03 3.68
N VAL A 78 9.09 14.63 4.26
CA VAL A 78 9.23 15.57 5.38
C VAL A 78 9.13 14.81 6.70
N GLN A 79 10.16 14.94 7.54
CA GLN A 79 10.17 14.39 8.91
C GLN A 79 9.63 15.44 9.87
N GLU A 80 8.60 15.10 10.63
CA GLU A 80 7.94 16.01 11.56
C GLU A 80 7.25 15.25 12.70
N VAL A 81 6.94 15.94 13.79
CA VAL A 81 6.35 15.34 15.00
C VAL A 81 5.01 14.65 14.70
N ASN A 82 4.17 15.27 13.89
CA ASN A 82 2.82 14.77 13.57
C ASN A 82 2.78 13.90 12.31
N ARG A 83 3.92 13.41 11.83
CA ARG A 83 4.04 12.67 10.57
C ARG A 83 3.08 11.48 10.51
N CYS A 84 3.06 10.65 11.56
CA CYS A 84 2.20 9.47 11.60
C CYS A 84 0.69 9.84 11.57
N MET A 85 0.31 10.95 12.20
CA MET A 85 -1.08 11.43 12.16
C MET A 85 -1.46 11.90 10.75
N LYS A 86 -0.55 12.58 10.04
CA LYS A 86 -0.80 12.97 8.64
C LYS A 86 -0.85 11.76 7.72
N ASP A 87 0.07 10.81 7.86
CA ASP A 87 0.09 9.57 7.08
C ASP A 87 -1.20 8.75 7.27
N ALA A 88 -1.76 8.75 8.48
CA ALA A 88 -3.03 8.07 8.76
C ALA A 88 -4.18 8.60 7.89
N GLY A 89 -4.18 9.89 7.54
CA GLY A 89 -5.16 10.46 6.60
C GLY A 89 -5.05 9.87 5.19
N PHE A 90 -3.83 9.67 4.69
CA PHE A 90 -3.59 9.02 3.39
C PHE A 90 -3.97 7.54 3.43
N CYS A 91 -3.72 6.87 4.54
CA CYS A 91 -4.11 5.48 4.76
C CYS A 91 -5.63 5.29 4.67
N LEU A 92 -6.40 6.12 5.36
CA LEU A 92 -7.86 6.06 5.34
C LEU A 92 -8.40 6.32 3.92
N LYS A 93 -7.96 7.41 3.29
CA LYS A 93 -8.39 7.77 1.92
C LYS A 93 -8.04 6.72 0.88
N LEU A 94 -6.88 6.07 1.01
CA LEU A 94 -6.50 4.97 0.12
C LEU A 94 -7.46 3.79 0.26
N MET A 95 -7.80 3.41 1.49
CA MET A 95 -8.72 2.30 1.75
C MET A 95 -10.15 2.62 1.29
N GLU A 96 -10.62 3.85 1.50
CA GLU A 96 -11.91 4.33 0.97
C GLU A 96 -11.95 4.27 -0.56
N ALA A 97 -10.88 4.69 -1.24
CA ALA A 97 -10.78 4.63 -2.70
C ALA A 97 -10.57 3.21 -3.26
N SER A 98 -10.24 2.23 -2.41
CA SER A 98 -10.02 0.83 -2.78
C SER A 98 -11.19 -0.08 -2.44
N SER A 99 -12.25 0.49 -1.86
CA SER A 99 -13.49 -0.20 -1.48
C SER A 99 -14.49 -0.08 -2.64
N ASP A 100 -14.32 -0.91 -3.67
CA ASP A 100 -15.34 -1.16 -4.70
C ASP A 100 -16.36 -2.21 -4.21
#